data_AF-A0A1Y3MRZ1-F1
#
_entry.id   AF-A0A1Y3MRZ1-F1
#
_cell.length_a   1.000
_cell.length_b   1.000
_cell.length_c   1.000
_cell.angle_alpha   90.00
_cell.angle_beta   90.00
_cell.angle_gamma   90.00
#
_symmetry.space_group_name_H-M   'P 1'
#
loop_
_entity.id
_entity.type
_entity.pdbx_description
1 polymer ?
#
loop_
_entity_poly.entity_id
_entity_poly.type
_entity_poly.pdbx_seq_one_letter_code
_entity_poly.pdbx_strand_id
1 'polypeptide(L)'
;MKVLDGNALFVKLYYIPGLINENSPSILSSMPGIRKGISGTILVGYNIGIISNIDEYKIEPAIEVIKYMTSKKIQTELVLKEIIISGITSLYEEDDICSKIKYCDFYKFPQTIIKPPNVLNLNNYYEKFTNYFFDFLFKNETATNALKKMENLTKIYNDDSNLFENFSLSSTQKTELSITNNSSSNPKFSTKKSFNSNSILTKMLDYHKKDFTLSQSSSNIIVVSNS
;
A
#
# COMPACT_ATOMS: atom_id res chain seq x y z
N MET A 1 15.77 -20.83 11.86
CA MET A 1 15.51 -19.37 11.95
C MET A 1 15.23 -19.06 13.41
N LYS A 2 15.84 -18.03 14.01
CA LYS A 2 15.80 -17.80 15.48
C LYS A 2 14.38 -17.70 16.08
N VAL A 3 13.37 -17.41 15.25
CA VAL A 3 11.95 -17.35 15.66
C VAL A 3 11.32 -18.73 15.85
N LEU A 4 11.88 -19.78 15.21
CA LEU A 4 11.34 -21.14 15.21
C LEU A 4 11.95 -22.03 16.30
N ASP A 5 13.19 -21.74 16.73
CA ASP A 5 13.94 -22.51 17.72
C ASP A 5 13.94 -21.87 19.11
N GLY A 6 13.28 -20.72 19.28
CA GLY A 6 13.18 -20.00 20.56
C GLY A 6 14.45 -19.24 20.97
N ASN A 7 15.45 -19.13 20.09
CA ASN A 7 16.74 -18.49 20.41
C ASN A 7 16.72 -16.95 20.27
N ALA A 8 15.55 -16.33 20.24
CA ALA A 8 15.38 -14.88 20.23
C ALA A 8 14.19 -14.46 21.10
N LEU A 9 14.41 -13.43 21.92
CA LEU A 9 13.36 -12.84 22.75
C LEU A 9 12.40 -11.96 21.93
N PHE A 10 12.94 -11.20 20.98
CA PHE A 10 12.17 -10.36 20.06
C PHE A 10 12.72 -10.46 18.64
N VAL A 11 11.82 -10.61 17.67
CA VAL A 11 12.16 -10.64 16.24
C VAL A 11 11.19 -9.75 15.48
N LYS A 12 11.73 -8.82 14.69
CA LYS A 12 10.96 -8.09 13.68
C LYS A 12 11.02 -8.87 12.37
N LEU A 13 9.87 -9.26 11.83
CA LEU A 13 9.79 -9.97 10.55
C LEU A 13 8.59 -9.49 9.72
N TYR A 14 8.64 -9.72 8.42
CA TYR A 14 7.44 -9.74 7.59
C TYR A 14 6.65 -10.99 7.93
N TYR A 15 5.47 -10.80 8.52
CA TYR A 15 4.63 -11.93 8.89
C TYR A 15 4.10 -12.64 7.65
N ILE A 16 4.27 -13.96 7.62
CA ILE A 16 3.73 -14.84 6.60
C ILE A 16 2.67 -15.70 7.30
N PRO A 17 1.41 -15.67 6.85
CA PRO A 17 0.37 -16.57 7.35
C PRO A 17 0.84 -18.04 7.43
N GLY A 18 0.50 -18.72 8.51
CA GLY A 18 0.95 -20.10 8.79
C GLY A 18 2.38 -20.25 9.33
N LEU A 19 3.21 -19.20 9.33
CA LEU A 19 4.60 -19.28 9.86
C LEU A 19 4.64 -19.52 11.38
N ILE A 20 3.72 -18.92 12.13
CA ILE A 20 3.62 -19.02 13.59
C ILE A 20 2.38 -19.85 13.96
N ASN A 21 2.53 -21.16 13.96
CA ASN A 21 1.46 -22.09 14.33
C ASN A 21 1.38 -22.31 15.86
N GLU A 22 0.42 -23.11 16.30
CA GLU A 22 0.17 -23.47 17.72
C GLU A 22 1.36 -24.09 18.45
N ASN A 23 2.28 -24.73 17.73
CA ASN A 23 3.50 -25.33 18.28
C ASN A 23 4.69 -24.36 18.28
N SER A 24 4.50 -23.12 17.80
CA SER A 24 5.56 -22.13 17.77
C SER A 24 5.89 -21.64 19.18
N PRO A 25 7.18 -21.51 19.55
CA PRO A 25 7.58 -20.91 20.82
C PRO A 25 7.35 -19.38 20.86
N SER A 26 6.96 -18.78 19.73
CA SER A 26 6.79 -17.34 19.56
C SER A 26 5.31 -16.96 19.40
N ILE A 27 4.96 -15.76 19.89
CA ILE A 27 3.66 -15.13 19.64
C ILE A 27 3.83 -13.89 18.76
N LEU A 28 2.80 -13.55 17.98
CA LEU A 28 2.76 -12.31 17.21
C LEU A 28 2.25 -11.16 18.09
N SER A 29 2.86 -9.98 17.95
CA SER A 29 2.44 -8.75 18.62
C SER A 29 2.65 -7.54 17.70
N SER A 30 1.86 -6.49 17.90
CA SER A 30 2.09 -5.19 17.26
C SER A 30 3.47 -4.65 17.61
N MET A 31 4.14 -4.03 16.63
CA MET A 31 5.45 -3.43 16.83
C MET A 31 5.34 -2.23 17.79
N PRO A 32 6.12 -2.18 18.88
CA PRO A 32 6.00 -1.08 19.84
C PRO A 32 6.45 0.24 19.21
N GLY A 33 5.68 1.30 19.46
CA GLY A 33 6.06 2.67 19.16
C GLY A 33 6.69 3.38 20.35
N ILE A 34 7.09 4.64 20.14
CA ILE A 34 7.72 5.49 21.18
C ILE A 34 6.74 5.92 22.29
N ARG A 35 5.43 5.83 22.04
CA ARG A 35 4.36 6.15 23.00
C ARG A 35 3.47 4.93 23.21
N LYS A 36 2.97 4.77 24.44
CA LYS A 36 2.00 3.72 24.77
C LYS A 36 0.77 3.81 23.86
N GLY A 37 0.32 2.68 23.32
CA GLY A 37 -0.81 2.58 22.41
C GLY A 37 -0.49 2.92 20.94
N ILE A 38 0.70 3.46 20.66
CA ILE A 38 1.16 3.73 19.30
C ILE A 38 2.00 2.54 18.83
N SER A 39 1.69 2.06 17.63
CA SER A 39 2.45 1.05 16.93
C SER A 39 2.74 1.51 15.50
N GLY A 40 3.61 0.80 14.79
CA GLY A 40 3.87 1.08 13.40
C GLY A 40 4.00 -0.23 12.63
N THR A 41 3.29 -0.35 11.51
CA THR A 41 3.50 -1.45 10.57
C THR A 41 3.67 -0.89 9.17
N ILE A 42 4.46 -1.57 8.35
CA ILE A 42 4.54 -1.27 6.93
C ILE A 42 3.71 -2.32 6.24
N LEU A 43 2.67 -1.88 5.56
CA LEU A 43 1.89 -2.77 4.72
C LEU A 43 2.62 -2.98 3.39
N VAL A 44 2.85 -4.24 3.06
CA VAL A 44 3.38 -4.65 1.77
C VAL A 44 2.40 -5.67 1.22
N GLY A 45 1.93 -5.44 0.00
CA GLY A 45 0.94 -6.28 -0.65
C GLY A 45 1.31 -6.53 -2.10
N TYR A 46 0.58 -7.47 -2.70
CA TYR A 46 0.62 -7.70 -4.13
C TYR A 46 -0.54 -6.95 -4.77
N ASN A 47 -0.24 -6.28 -5.88
CA ASN A 47 -1.24 -5.61 -6.69
C ASN A 47 -1.44 -6.40 -7.97
N ILE A 48 -2.70 -6.55 -8.38
CA ILE A 48 -3.05 -7.18 -9.65
C ILE A 48 -3.49 -6.08 -10.61
N GLY A 49 -2.91 -6.09 -11.81
CA GLY A 49 -3.23 -5.14 -12.87
C GLY A 49 -3.37 -5.85 -14.21
N ILE A 50 -4.16 -5.27 -15.11
CA ILE A 50 -4.28 -5.71 -16.50
C ILE A 50 -3.27 -4.90 -17.32
N ILE A 51 -2.41 -5.59 -18.08
CA ILE A 51 -1.46 -4.92 -18.97
C ILE A 51 -2.21 -4.07 -20.02
N SER A 52 -1.71 -2.88 -20.30
CA SER A 52 -2.36 -1.95 -21.24
C SER A 52 -2.36 -2.43 -22.69
N ASN A 53 -1.44 -3.34 -23.05
CA ASN A 53 -1.28 -3.88 -24.40
C ASN A 53 -1.89 -5.29 -24.55
N ILE A 54 -3.00 -5.57 -23.86
CA ILE A 54 -3.73 -6.83 -24.01
C ILE A 54 -4.67 -6.75 -25.22
N ASP A 55 -4.86 -7.88 -25.92
CA ASP A 55 -5.85 -7.95 -27.01
C ASP A 55 -7.24 -7.59 -26.49
N GLU A 56 -8.01 -6.83 -27.28
CA GLU A 56 -9.32 -6.29 -26.88
C GLU A 56 -10.30 -7.38 -26.40
N TYR A 57 -10.32 -8.53 -27.08
CA TYR A 57 -11.20 -9.65 -26.74
C TYR A 57 -10.85 -10.34 -25.39
N LYS A 58 -9.68 -10.05 -24.80
CA LYS A 58 -9.25 -10.59 -23.51
C LYS A 58 -9.52 -9.64 -22.34
N ILE A 59 -9.90 -8.38 -22.60
CA ILE A 59 -10.10 -7.38 -21.55
C ILE A 59 -11.22 -7.78 -20.61
N GLU A 60 -12.42 -8.07 -21.14
CA GLU A 60 -13.58 -8.43 -20.31
C GLU A 60 -13.35 -9.75 -19.52
N PRO A 61 -12.79 -10.83 -20.11
CA PRO A 61 -12.38 -12.01 -19.34
C PRO A 61 -11.36 -11.71 -18.23
N ALA A 62 -10.37 -10.85 -18.49
CA ALA A 62 -9.37 -10.50 -17.49
C ALA A 62 -9.99 -9.72 -16.32
N ILE A 63 -10.93 -8.81 -16.61
CA ILE A 63 -11.70 -8.10 -15.59
C ILE A 63 -12.49 -9.09 -14.72
N GLU A 64 -13.13 -10.08 -15.33
CA GLU A 64 -13.93 -11.07 -14.59
C GLU A 64 -13.08 -11.96 -13.69
N VAL A 65 -11.89 -12.37 -14.16
CA VAL A 65 -10.92 -13.10 -13.33
C VAL A 65 -10.48 -12.27 -12.13
N ILE A 66 -10.15 -10.99 -12.32
CA ILE A 66 -9.76 -10.11 -11.21
C ILE A 66 -10.90 -9.99 -10.22
N LYS A 67 -12.13 -9.68 -10.69
CA LYS A 67 -13.32 -9.59 -9.83
C LYS A 67 -13.53 -10.85 -9.00
N TYR A 68 -13.37 -12.03 -9.61
CA TYR A 68 -13.50 -13.30 -8.92
C TYR A 68 -12.42 -13.47 -7.84
N MET A 69 -11.14 -13.25 -8.20
CA MET A 69 -10.00 -13.38 -7.28
C MET A 69 -10.05 -12.39 -6.11
N THR A 70 -10.57 -11.19 -6.34
CA THR A 70 -10.72 -10.14 -5.32
C THR A 70 -12.10 -10.12 -4.68
N SER A 71 -12.96 -11.09 -5.02
CA SER A 71 -14.30 -11.16 -4.41
C SER A 71 -14.18 -11.48 -2.92
N LYS A 72 -15.10 -10.91 -2.12
CA LYS A 72 -15.17 -11.15 -0.68
C LYS A 72 -15.19 -12.65 -0.35
N LYS A 73 -15.95 -13.44 -1.12
CA LYS A 73 -16.04 -14.89 -0.97
C LYS A 73 -14.67 -15.57 -1.12
N ILE A 74 -13.96 -15.32 -2.22
CA ILE A 74 -12.66 -15.96 -2.46
C ILE A 74 -11.60 -15.48 -1.47
N GLN A 75 -11.58 -14.19 -1.15
CA GLN A 75 -10.69 -13.64 -0.14
C GLN A 75 -10.95 -14.26 1.24
N THR A 76 -12.22 -14.47 1.62
CA THR A 76 -12.60 -15.18 2.86
C THR A 76 -12.05 -16.60 2.88
N GLU A 77 -12.27 -17.37 1.81
CA GLU A 77 -11.79 -18.75 1.72
C GLU A 77 -10.27 -18.85 1.84
N LEU A 78 -9.52 -17.89 1.27
CA LEU A 78 -8.06 -17.86 1.34
C LEU A 78 -7.54 -17.41 2.72
N VAL A 79 -8.21 -16.45 3.35
CA VAL A 79 -7.89 -15.98 4.71
C VAL A 79 -8.13 -17.09 5.74
N LEU A 80 -9.26 -17.81 5.65
CA LEU A 80 -9.58 -18.92 6.55
C LEU A 80 -8.61 -20.11 6.42
N LYS A 81 -7.95 -20.23 5.27
CA LYS A 81 -6.88 -21.22 5.05
C LYS A 81 -5.49 -20.70 5.45
N GLU A 82 -5.41 -19.49 6.00
CA GLU A 82 -4.17 -18.78 6.32
C GLU A 82 -3.19 -18.75 5.13
N ILE A 83 -3.71 -18.56 3.91
CA ILE A 83 -2.87 -18.44 2.69
C ILE A 83 -2.48 -16.99 2.46
N ILE A 84 -3.39 -16.06 2.76
CA ILE A 84 -3.20 -14.63 2.56
C ILE A 84 -3.67 -13.84 3.78
N ILE A 85 -3.21 -12.60 3.86
CA ILE A 85 -3.87 -11.53 4.60
C ILE A 85 -4.62 -10.71 3.56
N SER A 86 -5.94 -10.69 3.63
CA SER A 86 -6.75 -9.86 2.73
C SER A 86 -6.67 -8.38 3.12
N GLY A 87 -6.70 -7.50 2.12
CA GLY A 87 -6.94 -6.07 2.30
C GLY A 87 -8.42 -5.72 2.51
N ILE A 88 -9.34 -6.69 2.43
CA ILE A 88 -10.74 -6.45 2.76
C ILE A 88 -10.88 -6.46 4.28
N THR A 89 -10.66 -5.32 4.92
CA THR A 89 -10.64 -5.18 6.39
C THR A 89 -11.95 -5.60 7.05
N SER A 90 -13.08 -5.42 6.37
CA SER A 90 -14.40 -5.84 6.88
C SER A 90 -14.54 -7.35 7.08
N LEU A 91 -13.68 -8.18 6.47
CA LEU A 91 -13.63 -9.62 6.77
C LEU A 91 -13.26 -9.91 8.22
N TYR A 92 -12.44 -9.05 8.84
CA TYR A 92 -11.99 -9.24 10.21
C TYR A 92 -12.95 -8.63 11.24
N GLU A 93 -13.99 -7.95 10.78
CA GLU A 93 -15.08 -7.46 11.63
C GLU A 93 -16.13 -8.54 11.87
N GLU A 94 -16.18 -9.58 11.03
CA GLU A 94 -17.08 -10.72 11.15
C GLU A 94 -16.58 -11.72 12.20
N ASP A 95 -17.34 -11.89 13.29
CA ASP A 95 -16.94 -12.72 14.43
C ASP A 95 -16.67 -14.19 14.05
N ASP A 96 -17.42 -14.74 13.09
CA ASP A 96 -17.28 -16.13 12.64
C ASP A 96 -16.06 -16.36 11.74
N ILE A 97 -15.55 -15.31 11.11
CA ILE A 97 -14.27 -15.32 10.38
C ILE A 97 -13.14 -15.09 11.38
N CYS A 98 -13.24 -14.04 12.18
CA CYS A 98 -12.20 -13.58 13.08
C CYS A 98 -11.83 -14.63 14.14
N SER A 99 -12.83 -15.32 14.70
CA SER A 99 -12.63 -16.41 15.68
C SER A 99 -11.86 -17.61 15.15
N LYS A 100 -11.76 -17.78 13.83
CA LYS A 100 -11.02 -18.89 13.18
C LYS A 100 -9.58 -18.52 12.81
N ILE A 101 -9.19 -17.26 13.00
CA ILE A 101 -7.89 -16.73 12.61
C ILE A 101 -7.08 -16.39 13.86
N LYS A 102 -5.93 -17.05 14.03
CA LYS A 102 -5.14 -16.98 15.27
C LYS A 102 -4.73 -15.57 15.70
N TYR A 103 -4.55 -14.67 14.73
CA TYR A 103 -4.09 -13.29 14.96
C TYR A 103 -5.03 -12.26 14.34
N CYS A 104 -6.34 -12.52 14.36
CA CYS A 104 -7.32 -11.63 13.73
C CYS A 104 -7.22 -10.17 14.19
N ASP A 105 -7.05 -9.92 15.50
CA ASP A 105 -6.94 -8.55 16.04
C ASP A 105 -5.79 -7.76 15.41
N PHE A 106 -4.70 -8.44 15.06
CA PHE A 106 -3.56 -7.82 14.37
C PHE A 106 -3.93 -7.35 12.96
N TYR A 107 -4.80 -8.08 12.25
CA TYR A 107 -5.29 -7.73 10.92
C TYR A 107 -6.42 -6.70 10.95
N LYS A 108 -7.21 -6.68 12.02
CA LYS A 108 -8.35 -5.79 12.19
C LYS A 108 -7.95 -4.33 12.41
N PHE A 109 -6.84 -4.09 13.13
CA PHE A 109 -6.43 -2.74 13.52
C PHE A 109 -4.96 -2.42 13.19
N PRO A 110 -4.53 -2.46 11.92
CA PRO A 110 -3.16 -2.16 11.56
C PRO A 110 -2.89 -0.65 11.64
N GLN A 111 -1.91 -0.23 12.44
CA GLN A 111 -1.40 1.16 12.43
C GLN A 111 -0.35 1.30 11.32
N THR A 112 -0.81 1.41 10.07
CA THR A 112 0.05 1.44 8.89
C THR A 112 0.80 2.76 8.75
N ILE A 113 2.05 2.68 8.31
CA ILE A 113 2.86 3.82 7.90
C ILE A 113 3.04 3.73 6.40
N ILE A 114 2.59 4.77 5.69
CA ILE A 114 2.72 4.87 4.25
C ILE A 114 4.18 5.16 3.90
N LYS A 115 4.71 4.40 2.97
CA LYS A 115 6.03 4.62 2.40
C LYS A 115 6.05 5.97 1.65
N PRO A 116 7.01 6.87 1.89
CA PRO A 116 7.03 8.15 1.21
C PRO A 116 7.11 7.97 -0.32
N PRO A 117 6.22 8.59 -1.12
CA PRO A 117 6.09 8.32 -2.56
C PRO A 117 7.35 8.71 -3.35
N ASN A 118 8.03 9.74 -2.88
CA ASN A 118 9.22 10.35 -3.47
C ASN A 118 10.49 9.48 -3.40
N VAL A 119 10.45 8.40 -2.61
CA VAL A 119 11.59 7.51 -2.36
C VAL A 119 11.69 6.39 -3.41
N LEU A 120 10.70 6.29 -4.31
CA LEU A 120 10.62 5.23 -5.32
C LEU A 120 11.45 5.49 -6.59
N ASN A 121 11.87 6.74 -6.82
CA ASN A 121 12.47 7.16 -8.10
C ASN A 121 14.02 7.13 -8.13
N LEU A 122 14.69 6.72 -7.05
CA LEU A 122 16.15 6.57 -7.05
C LEU A 122 16.55 5.10 -6.88
N ASN A 123 17.23 4.57 -7.89
CA ASN A 123 17.78 3.20 -7.87
C ASN A 123 18.69 2.92 -6.65
N ASN A 124 19.23 3.97 -5.98
CA ASN A 124 20.22 3.81 -4.91
C ASN A 124 19.78 4.40 -3.55
N TYR A 125 18.53 4.85 -3.38
CA TYR A 125 18.11 5.42 -2.08
C TYR A 125 18.21 4.38 -0.96
N TYR A 126 17.57 3.21 -1.14
CA TYR A 126 17.53 2.17 -0.09
C TYR A 126 18.92 1.68 0.27
N GLU A 127 19.79 1.53 -0.73
CA GLU A 127 21.17 1.14 -0.53
C GLU A 127 21.91 2.15 0.35
N LYS A 128 21.86 3.44 0.00
CA LYS A 128 22.52 4.51 0.79
C LYS A 128 21.94 4.61 2.20
N PHE A 129 20.62 4.61 2.33
CA PHE A 129 19.94 4.67 3.62
C PHE A 129 20.35 3.50 4.52
N THR A 130 20.35 2.29 3.96
CA THR A 130 20.72 1.05 4.66
C THR A 130 22.20 1.06 5.06
N ASN A 131 23.08 1.52 4.18
CA ASN A 131 24.52 1.64 4.48
C ASN A 131 24.79 2.61 5.62
N TYR A 132 24.14 3.79 5.64
CA TYR A 132 24.27 4.74 6.75
C TYR A 132 23.77 4.16 8.07
N PHE A 133 22.69 3.36 8.04
CA PHE A 133 22.19 2.66 9.22
C PHE A 133 23.18 1.59 9.70
N PHE A 134 23.78 0.83 8.78
CA PHE A 134 24.79 -0.17 9.12
C PHE A 134 26.08 0.43 9.65
N ASP A 135 26.51 1.57 9.12
CA ASP A 135 27.68 2.29 9.62
C ASP A 135 27.46 2.72 11.09
N PHE A 136 26.23 3.14 11.44
CA PHE A 136 25.83 3.43 12.81
C PHE A 136 25.86 2.18 13.71
N LEU A 137 25.30 1.07 13.23
CA LEU A 137 25.24 -0.16 14.04
C LEU A 137 26.61 -0.84 14.23
N PHE A 138 27.50 -0.75 13.24
CA PHE A 138 28.67 -1.64 13.16
C PHE A 138 30.02 -0.94 12.91
N LYS A 139 30.06 0.35 12.54
CA LYS A 139 31.31 1.04 12.16
C LYS A 139 31.58 2.31 12.97
N ASN A 140 31.13 2.36 14.22
CA ASN A 140 31.35 3.47 15.16
C ASN A 140 30.86 4.85 14.65
N GLU A 141 29.94 4.89 13.67
CA GLU A 141 29.32 6.15 13.27
C GLU A 141 28.38 6.67 14.38
N THR A 142 28.30 7.99 14.55
CA THR A 142 27.41 8.56 15.57
C THR A 142 25.97 8.60 15.08
N ALA A 143 25.00 8.45 16.00
CA ALA A 143 23.57 8.55 15.68
C ALA A 143 23.24 9.88 14.99
N THR A 144 23.80 10.99 15.48
CA THR A 144 23.59 12.32 14.91
C THR A 144 24.09 12.42 13.47
N ASN A 145 25.27 11.90 13.16
CA ASN A 145 25.82 11.93 11.81
C ASN A 145 25.06 11.01 10.85
N ALA A 146 24.75 9.78 11.28
CA ALA A 146 23.97 8.84 10.48
C ALA A 146 22.58 9.42 10.15
N LEU A 147 21.91 10.00 11.14
CA LEU A 147 20.61 10.66 10.96
C LEU A 147 20.73 11.85 9.99
N LYS A 148 21.75 12.70 10.14
CA LYS A 148 21.99 13.83 9.23
C LYS A 148 22.21 13.35 7.78
N LYS A 149 22.96 12.27 7.57
CA LYS A 149 23.16 11.66 6.25
C LYS A 149 21.83 11.16 5.66
N MET A 150 21.01 10.48 6.46
CA MET A 150 19.68 9.99 6.05
C MET A 150 18.70 11.14 5.74
N GLU A 151 18.69 12.19 6.55
CA GLU A 151 17.87 13.39 6.28
C GLU A 151 18.28 14.06 4.97
N ASN A 152 19.59 14.18 4.71
CA ASN A 152 20.09 14.77 3.48
C ASN A 152 19.67 13.98 2.23
N LEU A 153 19.57 12.65 2.31
CA LEU A 153 19.00 11.84 1.21
C LEU A 153 17.55 12.24 0.89
N THR A 154 16.81 12.69 1.90
CA THR A 154 15.40 13.07 1.77
C THR A 154 15.25 14.54 1.37
N LYS A 155 16.15 15.43 1.81
CA LYS A 155 16.13 16.88 1.51
C LYS A 155 16.55 17.22 0.08
N ILE A 156 17.51 16.51 -0.50
CA ILE A 156 17.93 16.71 -1.92
C ILE A 156 16.75 16.54 -2.90
N TYR A 157 15.67 15.88 -2.47
CA TYR A 157 14.46 15.71 -3.25
C TYR A 157 13.46 16.88 -3.14
N ASN A 158 13.53 17.67 -2.06
CA ASN A 158 12.50 18.67 -1.76
C ASN A 158 12.73 20.03 -2.43
N ASP A 159 13.86 20.23 -3.11
CA ASP A 159 14.15 21.47 -3.86
C ASP A 159 13.39 21.55 -5.21
N ASP A 160 12.75 20.47 -5.66
CA ASP A 160 11.64 20.52 -6.64
C ASP A 160 10.32 20.89 -5.91
N SER A 161 10.38 22.00 -5.16
CA SER A 161 9.47 22.34 -4.07
C SER A 161 8.07 22.76 -4.57
N ASN A 162 7.07 21.91 -4.37
CA ASN A 162 5.67 22.32 -4.17
C ASN A 162 4.79 21.24 -3.49
N LEU A 163 5.36 20.34 -2.67
CA LEU A 163 4.55 19.24 -2.09
C LEU A 163 4.58 19.07 -0.56
N PHE A 164 5.47 19.76 0.18
CA PHE A 164 5.59 19.52 1.63
C PHE A 164 4.80 20.47 2.54
N GLU A 165 4.16 21.52 2.03
CA GLU A 165 3.26 22.34 2.87
C GLU A 165 1.94 21.62 3.23
N ASN A 166 1.54 20.60 2.47
CA ASN A 166 0.22 19.97 2.65
C ASN A 166 0.19 18.80 3.65
N PHE A 167 1.32 18.33 4.16
CA PHE A 167 1.35 17.24 5.16
C PHE A 167 1.17 17.73 6.60
N SER A 168 1.21 19.04 6.84
CA SER A 168 1.08 19.63 8.17
C SER A 168 -0.27 20.32 8.44
N LEU A 169 -1.19 20.41 7.46
CA LEU A 169 -2.46 21.16 7.60
C LEU A 169 -3.65 20.54 6.83
N SER A 170 -3.90 19.23 6.96
CA SER A 170 -5.17 18.62 6.49
C SER A 170 -6.09 18.18 7.62
N SER A 171 -6.02 18.85 8.77
CA SER A 171 -7.18 19.01 9.64
C SER A 171 -7.79 20.39 9.38
N THR A 172 -8.96 20.39 8.74
CA THR A 172 -9.90 21.53 8.58
C THR A 172 -9.60 22.53 7.46
N GLN A 173 -10.35 22.45 6.35
CA GLN A 173 -11.24 23.54 5.89
C GLN A 173 -12.07 23.13 4.64
N LYS A 174 -13.37 23.40 4.74
CA LYS A 174 -14.35 23.42 3.64
C LYS A 174 -14.15 24.71 2.83
N THR A 175 -14.06 24.61 1.50
CA THR A 175 -14.59 25.68 0.62
C THR A 175 -14.95 25.15 -0.78
N GLU A 176 -15.93 25.81 -1.37
CA GLU A 176 -16.77 25.48 -2.51
C GLU A 176 -16.07 25.51 -3.88
N LEU A 177 -16.51 24.63 -4.79
CA LEU A 177 -16.16 24.68 -6.22
C LEU A 177 -17.12 25.64 -6.96
N SER A 178 -16.56 26.68 -7.58
CA SER A 178 -17.19 27.43 -8.66
C SER A 178 -16.70 26.90 -10.01
N ILE A 179 -17.65 26.60 -10.91
CA ILE A 179 -17.38 26.09 -12.27
C ILE A 179 -17.41 27.26 -13.24
N THR A 180 -16.34 27.47 -14.01
CA THR A 180 -16.36 28.28 -15.22
C THR A 180 -15.93 27.44 -16.43
N ASN A 181 -16.88 27.28 -17.36
CA ASN A 181 -16.68 26.69 -18.68
C ASN A 181 -16.01 27.70 -19.61
N ASN A 182 -15.07 27.25 -20.43
CA ASN A 182 -14.80 27.90 -21.72
C ASN A 182 -14.38 26.88 -22.79
N SER A 183 -15.07 26.99 -23.92
CA SER A 183 -14.99 26.19 -25.13
C SER A 183 -14.25 26.95 -26.24
N SER A 184 -13.44 26.24 -27.04
CA SER A 184 -13.11 26.44 -28.48
C SER A 184 -11.68 25.90 -28.73
N SER A 185 -11.22 25.45 -29.89
CA SER A 185 -11.76 25.00 -31.18
C SER A 185 -10.59 24.31 -31.91
N ASN A 186 -10.88 23.27 -32.68
CA ASN A 186 -9.96 22.47 -33.51
C ASN A 186 -9.50 23.21 -34.79
N PRO A 187 -8.41 22.83 -35.50
CA PRO A 187 -8.47 21.69 -36.44
C PRO A 187 -7.18 20.85 -36.74
N LYS A 188 -7.43 19.54 -36.92
CA LYS A 188 -6.92 18.52 -37.89
C LYS A 188 -5.41 18.38 -38.22
N PHE A 189 -4.83 17.20 -37.93
CA PHE A 189 -4.14 16.34 -38.92
C PHE A 189 -3.85 14.89 -38.42
N SER A 190 -4.03 13.92 -39.34
CA SER A 190 -3.58 12.51 -39.40
C SER A 190 -4.15 11.45 -38.43
N THR A 191 -4.69 10.38 -39.03
CA THR A 191 -5.34 9.23 -38.39
C THR A 191 -4.34 8.18 -37.89
N LYS A 192 -4.16 8.14 -36.56
CA LYS A 192 -3.94 6.90 -35.81
C LYS A 192 -5.17 6.72 -34.91
N LYS A 193 -5.80 5.53 -34.92
CA LYS A 193 -6.89 5.21 -34.00
C LYS A 193 -6.37 5.29 -32.57
N SER A 194 -6.56 6.46 -31.96
CA SER A 194 -6.36 6.72 -30.55
C SER A 194 -7.30 5.80 -29.77
N PHE A 195 -6.72 4.83 -29.07
CA PHE A 195 -7.44 4.00 -28.12
C PHE A 195 -8.04 4.93 -27.06
N ASN A 196 -9.37 4.93 -26.95
CA ASN A 196 -10.08 5.78 -26.00
C ASN A 196 -9.99 5.14 -24.60
N SER A 197 -8.82 5.31 -23.95
CA SER A 197 -8.51 4.88 -22.58
C SER A 197 -9.56 5.32 -21.55
N ASN A 198 -10.31 6.38 -21.87
CA ASN A 198 -11.37 6.91 -21.04
C ASN A 198 -12.54 5.93 -20.84
N SER A 199 -12.87 5.03 -21.78
CA SER A 199 -14.04 4.15 -21.62
C SER A 199 -13.80 2.99 -20.64
N ILE A 200 -12.59 2.42 -20.65
CA ILE A 200 -12.20 1.31 -19.77
C ILE A 200 -11.99 1.83 -18.34
N LEU A 201 -11.31 2.97 -18.21
CA LEU A 201 -11.12 3.64 -16.92
C LEU A 201 -12.45 4.00 -16.29
N THR A 202 -13.42 4.50 -17.07
CA THR A 202 -14.77 4.84 -16.57
C THR A 202 -15.51 3.60 -16.08
N LYS A 203 -15.50 2.49 -16.85
CA LYS A 203 -16.14 1.23 -16.44
C LYS A 203 -15.56 0.65 -15.14
N MET A 204 -14.23 0.74 -14.95
CA MET A 204 -13.57 0.28 -13.73
C MET A 204 -13.83 1.22 -12.54
N LEU A 205 -13.79 2.54 -12.75
CA LEU A 205 -14.11 3.52 -11.72
C LEU A 205 -15.58 3.45 -11.28
N ASP A 206 -16.52 3.22 -12.20
CA ASP A 206 -17.94 3.10 -11.88
C ASP A 206 -18.23 1.83 -11.06
N TYR A 207 -17.47 0.75 -11.29
CA TYR A 207 -17.53 -0.45 -10.46
C TYR A 207 -17.01 -0.16 -9.04
N HIS A 208 -15.83 0.45 -8.91
CA HIS A 208 -15.26 0.76 -7.60
C HIS A 208 -16.04 1.84 -6.83
N LYS A 209 -16.64 2.83 -7.50
CA LYS A 209 -17.50 3.85 -6.88
C LYS A 209 -18.79 3.29 -6.30
N LYS A 210 -19.28 2.15 -6.79
CA LYS A 210 -20.48 1.48 -6.23
C LYS A 210 -20.21 0.88 -4.86
N ASP A 211 -18.97 0.51 -4.55
CA ASP A 211 -18.59 -0.12 -3.27
C ASP A 211 -17.72 0.81 -2.38
N PHE A 212 -17.10 1.85 -2.94
CA PHE A 212 -16.22 2.80 -2.24
C PHE A 212 -16.66 4.26 -2.46
N THR A 213 -17.73 4.70 -1.81
CA THR A 213 -17.88 6.14 -1.51
C THR A 213 -17.00 6.48 -0.31
N LEU A 214 -15.75 6.92 -0.58
CA LEU A 214 -14.93 7.94 0.12
C LEU A 214 -13.42 7.70 -0.09
N SER A 215 -12.85 8.22 -1.20
CA SER A 215 -11.60 9.00 -1.25
C SER A 215 -11.03 9.08 -2.67
N GLN A 216 -10.31 10.17 -2.94
CA GLN A 216 -10.07 10.79 -4.25
C GLN A 216 -9.07 10.08 -5.17
N SER A 217 -9.28 10.24 -6.48
CA SER A 217 -8.45 9.72 -7.58
C SER A 217 -7.44 10.72 -8.14
N SER A 218 -6.25 10.26 -8.53
CA SER A 218 -5.62 10.61 -9.82
C SER A 218 -4.37 9.74 -10.14
N SER A 219 -4.21 9.44 -11.43
CA SER A 219 -3.01 8.92 -12.15
C SER A 219 -2.99 7.44 -12.59
N ASN A 220 -2.53 7.25 -13.84
CA ASN A 220 -2.65 6.06 -14.70
C ASN A 220 -1.81 4.84 -14.28
N ILE A 221 -2.33 4.02 -13.36
CA ILE A 221 -2.23 2.56 -13.26
C ILE A 221 -3.38 2.18 -12.33
N ILE A 222 -4.28 1.27 -12.74
CA ILE A 222 -5.28 0.73 -11.82
C ILE A 222 -4.60 -0.38 -11.03
N VAL A 223 -4.08 0.03 -9.87
CA VAL A 223 -3.66 -0.86 -8.81
C VAL A 223 -4.93 -1.30 -8.11
N VAL A 224 -5.38 -2.56 -8.27
CA VAL A 224 -6.26 -3.14 -7.26
C VAL A 224 -5.35 -3.47 -6.09
N SER A 225 -5.21 -2.50 -5.19
CA SER A 225 -4.45 -2.67 -3.96
C SER A 225 -5.29 -3.45 -2.97
N ASN A 226 -4.79 -4.61 -2.57
CA ASN A 226 -5.15 -5.17 -1.28
C ASN A 226 -4.41 -4.33 -0.23
N SER A 227 -5.05 -3.24 0.17
CA SER A 227 -4.65 -2.37 1.29
C SER A 227 -5.34 -2.80 2.56
#